data_AF-A0A8T7K2F3-F1
#
_entry.id   AF-A0A8T7K2F3-F1
#
_cell.length_a   1.000
_cell.length_b   1.000
_cell.length_c   1.000
_cell.angle_alpha   90.00
_cell.angle_beta   90.00
_cell.angle_gamma   90.00
#
_symmetry.space_group_name_H-M   'P 1'
#
loop_
_entity.id
_entity.type
_entity.pdbx_description
1 polymer ?
#
loop_
_entity_poly.entity_id
_entity_poly.type
_entity_poly.pdbx_seq_one_letter_code
_entity_poly.pdbx_strand_id
1 'polypeptide(L)'
;MKQHRTAFLVLMICIFALVSLTPVVAQDATGNMIGLDHPFAAFLESRAYGASVGATAEFNKMEWVVIDNANMRLYLAMSDITGAMSDGEGEISVDENRCGIVYYADLAADYTISELRPLVIGGPYNPDGAPNRCAVENISNPDGLALDARGRLWIAEDTGNHRNNMLWVYDPADSSLKRFGYVPRGAEVTGAYIASNGTLFFSNQHPRATNVYPFNAGTVVAINGFNANTDDFEPIAVPEGDAQLTLGVAAGSVQVIARSGDPIPASFSGEVFGGIYRPDGSLQGVSNDPDGLMWLPVGDGSEGWLYINYESIAGAVGRIYLRQTDGAYEVLDGQMVDFSSVNGTWTNCGSSVTPWNTGITSEEYEPIASDFNNVVGMSDYLGWDANPYDYGWLVELAPDGVGDRVTKRYALGRFSHENAWVAGDEVTVYHGDDGGNVMLFRSVAAEAGDLSTATLYAGRVTQMGGTGAEHYFQIEWIELGTATDADIEAAIRELDR
;
A
#
# COMPACT_ATOMS: atom_id res chain seq x y z
N MET A 1 -71.29 6.01 10.05
CA MET A 1 -70.02 6.54 9.54
C MET A 1 -68.96 5.46 9.68
N LYS A 2 -68.57 4.83 8.58
CA LYS A 2 -67.48 3.85 8.51
C LYS A 2 -66.18 4.65 8.39
N GLN A 3 -65.29 4.59 9.38
CA GLN A 3 -63.95 5.15 9.30
C GLN A 3 -62.97 4.01 8.97
N HIS A 4 -62.36 4.10 7.80
CA HIS A 4 -61.27 3.26 7.37
C HIS A 4 -60.03 3.54 8.23
N ARG A 5 -59.45 2.48 8.79
CA ARG A 5 -58.07 2.49 9.32
C ARG A 5 -57.14 2.17 8.15
N THR A 6 -56.34 3.15 7.73
CA THR A 6 -55.21 2.93 6.83
C THR A 6 -53.97 2.76 7.71
N ALA A 7 -53.39 1.55 7.70
CA ALA A 7 -52.10 1.30 8.33
C ALA A 7 -51.00 1.79 7.39
N PHE A 8 -50.14 2.69 7.87
CA PHE A 8 -48.88 3.03 7.20
C PHE A 8 -47.86 1.96 7.57
N LEU A 9 -47.53 1.11 6.59
CA LEU A 9 -46.40 0.20 6.65
C LEU A 9 -45.17 1.01 6.22
N VAL A 10 -44.29 1.35 7.17
CA VAL A 10 -42.97 1.92 6.85
C VAL A 10 -42.11 0.75 6.36
N LEU A 11 -41.94 0.68 5.04
CA LEU A 11 -41.02 -0.25 4.40
C LEU A 11 -39.60 0.27 4.66
N MET A 12 -38.92 -0.31 5.64
CA MET A 12 -37.50 -0.07 5.89
C MET A 12 -36.74 -0.77 4.75
N ILE A 13 -36.41 -0.01 3.70
CA ILE A 13 -35.55 -0.47 2.61
C ILE A 13 -34.13 -0.49 3.18
N CYS A 14 -33.69 -1.66 3.63
CA CYS A 14 -32.27 -1.91 3.85
C CYS A 14 -31.57 -1.83 2.50
N ILE A 15 -30.88 -0.73 2.25
CA ILE A 15 -29.92 -0.61 1.16
C ILE A 15 -28.73 -1.48 1.58
N PHE A 16 -28.71 -2.73 1.11
CA PHE A 16 -27.48 -3.50 1.08
C PHE A 16 -26.57 -2.81 0.06
N ALA A 17 -25.53 -2.11 0.54
CA ALA A 17 -24.38 -1.82 -0.29
C ALA A 17 -23.77 -3.18 -0.66
N LEU A 18 -24.02 -3.64 -1.89
CA LEU A 18 -23.14 -4.61 -2.50
C LEU A 18 -21.80 -3.90 -2.64
N VAL A 19 -20.83 -4.29 -1.83
CA VAL A 19 -19.42 -4.12 -2.19
C VAL A 19 -19.25 -4.93 -3.46
N SER A 20 -19.28 -4.25 -4.60
CA SER A 20 -18.76 -4.83 -5.82
C SER A 20 -17.28 -5.02 -5.57
N LEU A 21 -16.85 -6.27 -5.46
CA LEU A 21 -15.50 -6.63 -5.86
C LEU A 21 -15.38 -6.13 -7.30
N THR A 22 -14.75 -4.97 -7.49
CA THR A 22 -14.28 -4.57 -8.79
C THR A 22 -13.38 -5.70 -9.24
N PRO A 23 -13.68 -6.38 -10.36
CA PRO A 23 -12.72 -7.34 -10.89
C PRO A 23 -11.42 -6.59 -11.12
N VAL A 24 -10.28 -7.17 -10.70
CA VAL A 24 -8.95 -6.79 -11.16
C VAL A 24 -9.09 -6.51 -12.64
N VAL A 25 -8.98 -5.23 -13.02
CA VAL A 25 -9.04 -4.86 -14.42
C VAL A 25 -7.79 -5.49 -15.02
N ALA A 26 -7.97 -6.49 -15.88
CA ALA A 26 -6.87 -7.02 -16.67
C ALA A 26 -6.23 -5.82 -17.40
N GLN A 27 -4.98 -5.52 -17.07
CA GLN A 27 -4.20 -4.43 -17.65
C GLN A 27 -3.84 -4.67 -19.13
N ASP A 28 -4.37 -5.74 -19.73
CA ASP A 28 -4.22 -6.10 -21.14
C ASP A 28 -4.94 -5.12 -22.10
N ALA A 29 -5.76 -4.18 -21.60
CA ALA A 29 -6.37 -3.14 -22.41
C ALA A 29 -5.55 -1.84 -22.37
N THR A 30 -4.58 -1.74 -23.28
CA THR A 30 -3.83 -0.51 -23.59
C THR A 30 -4.79 0.59 -24.03
N GLY A 31 -5.32 1.33 -23.08
CA GLY A 31 -6.12 2.53 -23.31
C GLY A 31 -5.24 3.77 -23.28
N ASN A 32 -4.22 3.81 -24.13
CA ASN A 32 -3.28 4.92 -24.14
C ASN A 32 -3.93 6.13 -24.80
N MET A 33 -3.90 7.28 -24.14
CA MET A 33 -4.44 8.50 -24.74
C MET A 33 -3.39 9.19 -25.63
N ILE A 34 -2.10 8.98 -25.33
CA ILE A 34 -0.96 9.53 -26.08
C ILE A 34 -0.20 8.43 -26.81
N GLY A 35 0.50 8.80 -27.89
CA GLY A 35 1.43 7.90 -28.57
C GLY A 35 2.73 7.71 -27.78
N LEU A 36 3.41 6.57 -27.98
CA LEU A 36 4.69 6.29 -27.34
C LEU A 36 5.86 7.15 -27.87
N ASP A 37 5.62 7.93 -28.94
CA ASP A 37 6.53 8.97 -29.45
C ASP A 37 6.37 10.32 -28.73
N HIS A 38 5.40 10.45 -27.83
CA HIS A 38 5.24 11.63 -26.99
C HIS A 38 6.46 11.84 -26.08
N PRO A 39 6.95 13.09 -25.87
CA PRO A 39 8.16 13.35 -25.09
C PRO A 39 8.15 12.80 -23.66
N PHE A 40 6.96 12.66 -23.07
CA PHE A 40 6.76 12.16 -21.70
C PHE A 40 6.08 10.78 -21.64
N ALA A 41 6.05 10.02 -22.75
CA ALA A 41 5.43 8.69 -22.77
C ALA A 41 6.02 7.74 -21.72
N ALA A 42 7.33 7.85 -21.44
CA ALA A 42 8.01 7.07 -20.40
C ALA A 42 7.40 7.24 -18.99
N PHE A 43 6.77 8.38 -18.70
CA PHE A 43 6.20 8.68 -17.38
C PHE A 43 4.68 8.56 -17.36
N LEU A 44 4.00 8.89 -18.46
CA LEU A 44 2.53 8.86 -18.54
C LEU A 44 1.98 7.47 -18.91
N GLU A 45 2.76 6.69 -19.64
CA GLU A 45 2.42 5.36 -20.16
C GLU A 45 3.55 4.36 -19.82
N SER A 46 4.07 4.45 -18.59
CA SER A 46 5.35 3.85 -18.17
C SER A 46 5.49 2.38 -18.55
N ARG A 47 4.45 1.57 -18.29
CA ARG A 47 4.41 0.15 -18.64
C ARG A 47 4.47 -0.05 -20.17
N ALA A 48 3.58 0.59 -20.93
CA ALA A 48 3.56 0.45 -22.39
C ALA A 48 4.87 0.93 -23.04
N TYR A 49 5.45 2.02 -22.54
CA TYR A 49 6.75 2.52 -23.01
C TYR A 49 7.87 1.54 -22.68
N GLY A 50 7.95 1.05 -21.43
CA GLY A 50 8.94 0.07 -20.98
C GLY A 50 8.94 -1.21 -21.83
N ALA A 51 7.77 -1.79 -22.07
CA ALA A 51 7.63 -2.97 -22.95
C ALA A 51 8.14 -2.67 -24.37
N SER A 52 7.83 -1.49 -24.92
CA SER A 52 8.24 -1.11 -26.28
C SER A 52 9.75 -1.00 -26.46
N VAL A 53 10.49 -0.75 -25.38
CA VAL A 53 11.97 -0.69 -25.36
C VAL A 53 12.63 -1.95 -24.79
N GLY A 54 11.83 -3.00 -24.49
CA GLY A 54 12.31 -4.33 -24.13
C GLY A 54 12.50 -4.59 -22.64
N ALA A 55 11.82 -3.86 -21.76
CA ALA A 55 11.67 -4.25 -20.35
C ALA A 55 10.73 -5.47 -20.22
N THR A 56 10.91 -6.27 -19.17
CA THR A 56 10.08 -7.48 -18.96
C THR A 56 8.75 -7.10 -18.33
N ALA A 57 7.66 -7.49 -18.99
CA ALA A 57 6.27 -7.16 -18.69
C ALA A 57 5.47 -8.38 -18.21
N GLU A 58 6.09 -9.22 -17.37
CA GLU A 58 5.57 -10.54 -17.03
C GLU A 58 5.33 -10.72 -15.53
N PHE A 59 5.78 -9.76 -14.70
CA PHE A 59 5.54 -9.83 -13.27
C PHE A 59 4.05 -9.72 -12.96
N ASN A 60 3.66 -10.25 -11.81
CA ASN A 60 2.29 -10.23 -11.33
C ASN A 60 2.32 -9.88 -9.85
N LYS A 61 1.46 -8.96 -9.43
CA LYS A 61 1.19 -8.65 -8.02
C LYS A 61 2.44 -8.26 -7.23
N MET A 62 3.22 -7.28 -7.71
CA MET A 62 4.34 -6.75 -6.93
C MET A 62 3.83 -5.77 -5.90
N GLU A 63 3.87 -6.19 -4.64
CA GLU A 63 3.34 -5.42 -3.54
C GLU A 63 4.41 -4.52 -2.91
N TRP A 64 4.51 -4.47 -1.57
CA TRP A 64 5.43 -3.58 -0.89
C TRP A 64 6.90 -3.93 -1.12
N VAL A 65 7.70 -2.88 -1.26
CA VAL A 65 9.17 -2.90 -1.19
C VAL A 65 9.67 -2.19 0.07
N VAL A 66 10.70 -2.74 0.70
CA VAL A 66 11.44 -2.11 1.81
C VAL A 66 12.94 -2.28 1.66
N ILE A 67 13.72 -1.28 2.10
CA ILE A 67 15.18 -1.31 2.06
C ILE A 67 15.77 -1.30 3.47
N ASP A 68 16.55 -2.34 3.75
CA ASP A 68 17.42 -2.43 4.92
C ASP A 68 18.77 -1.77 4.59
N ASN A 69 18.87 -0.48 4.90
CA ASN A 69 20.09 0.30 4.72
C ASN A 69 21.27 -0.22 5.57
N ALA A 70 21.01 -0.87 6.70
CA ALA A 70 22.08 -1.35 7.57
C ALA A 70 22.77 -2.59 7.00
N ASN A 71 22.00 -3.45 6.32
CA ASN A 71 22.49 -4.69 5.72
C ASN A 71 22.62 -4.63 4.19
N MET A 72 22.31 -3.48 3.57
CA MET A 72 22.28 -3.28 2.12
C MET A 72 21.44 -4.34 1.41
N ARG A 73 20.19 -4.50 1.86
CA ARG A 73 19.22 -5.43 1.26
C ARG A 73 17.92 -4.75 0.90
N LEU A 74 17.33 -5.22 -0.20
CA LEU A 74 15.96 -4.91 -0.60
C LEU A 74 15.10 -6.15 -0.40
N TYR A 75 13.88 -5.96 0.08
CA TYR A 75 12.84 -6.99 0.14
C TYR A 75 11.63 -6.52 -0.66
N LEU A 76 11.02 -7.42 -1.43
CA LEU A 76 9.86 -7.15 -2.27
C LEU A 76 8.85 -8.27 -2.07
N ALA A 77 7.63 -7.92 -1.68
CA ALA A 77 6.53 -8.87 -1.62
C ALA A 77 5.93 -9.06 -3.03
N MET A 78 5.60 -10.31 -3.36
CA MET A 78 4.75 -10.62 -4.51
C MET A 78 3.60 -11.49 -4.04
N SER A 79 2.38 -10.96 -4.07
CA SER A 79 1.23 -11.62 -3.44
C SER A 79 0.78 -12.86 -4.21
N ASP A 80 0.98 -12.92 -5.53
CA ASP A 80 0.56 -14.05 -6.36
C ASP A 80 1.51 -14.33 -7.54
N ILE A 81 2.00 -15.57 -7.66
CA ILE A 81 2.84 -16.01 -8.78
C ILE A 81 1.96 -16.82 -9.74
N THR A 82 1.22 -16.11 -10.59
CA THR A 82 0.34 -16.70 -11.61
C THR A 82 0.46 -15.93 -12.93
N GLY A 83 -0.38 -16.25 -13.91
CA GLY A 83 -0.39 -15.53 -15.20
C GLY A 83 0.91 -15.76 -15.98
N ALA A 84 1.40 -14.69 -16.62
CA ALA A 84 2.60 -14.73 -17.47
C ALA A 84 3.82 -15.31 -16.76
N MET A 85 3.98 -15.09 -15.45
CA MET A 85 5.10 -15.67 -14.69
C MET A 85 5.16 -17.21 -14.72
N SER A 86 4.05 -17.88 -15.00
CA SER A 86 3.89 -19.33 -14.78
C SER A 86 3.26 -20.08 -15.97
N ASP A 87 3.05 -19.40 -17.10
CA ASP A 87 2.37 -19.99 -18.27
C ASP A 87 3.29 -20.82 -19.17
N GLY A 88 4.61 -20.72 -18.98
CA GLY A 88 5.61 -21.46 -19.74
C GLY A 88 6.24 -20.69 -20.90
N GLU A 89 5.86 -19.43 -21.11
CA GLU A 89 6.32 -18.56 -22.18
C GLU A 89 7.14 -17.38 -21.63
N GLY A 90 7.75 -16.58 -22.50
CA GLY A 90 8.43 -15.34 -22.10
C GLY A 90 9.79 -15.51 -21.41
N GLU A 91 10.19 -14.47 -20.67
CA GLU A 91 11.43 -14.40 -19.89
C GLU A 91 11.30 -15.01 -18.49
N ILE A 92 10.07 -15.12 -17.97
CA ILE A 92 9.73 -15.66 -16.66
C ILE A 92 8.86 -16.92 -16.83
N SER A 93 9.37 -18.05 -16.37
CA SER A 93 8.70 -19.35 -16.38
C SER A 93 8.99 -20.09 -15.06
N VAL A 94 8.33 -19.65 -13.98
CA VAL A 94 8.43 -20.23 -12.64
C VAL A 94 7.20 -21.09 -12.31
N ASP A 95 7.27 -21.88 -11.24
CA ASP A 95 6.12 -22.67 -10.79
C ASP A 95 5.01 -21.76 -10.26
N GLU A 96 3.75 -22.06 -10.60
CA GLU A 96 2.59 -21.34 -10.05
C GLU A 96 2.60 -21.40 -8.51
N ASN A 97 2.46 -20.24 -7.85
CA ASN A 97 2.32 -20.15 -6.41
C ASN A 97 1.24 -19.14 -5.99
N ARG A 98 0.08 -19.68 -5.60
CA ARG A 98 -1.09 -18.92 -5.14
C ARG A 98 -1.03 -18.38 -3.72
N CYS A 99 0.04 -18.70 -3.01
CA CYS A 99 0.31 -18.20 -1.66
C CYS A 99 1.40 -17.11 -1.67
N GLY A 100 1.90 -16.71 -2.84
CA GLY A 100 2.89 -15.64 -3.01
C GLY A 100 4.28 -15.93 -2.46
N ILE A 101 5.20 -14.98 -2.68
CA ILE A 101 6.61 -15.08 -2.32
C ILE A 101 7.11 -13.70 -1.89
N VAL A 102 7.84 -13.63 -0.78
CA VAL A 102 8.72 -12.49 -0.50
C VAL A 102 10.06 -12.78 -1.16
N TYR A 103 10.51 -11.87 -2.02
CA TYR A 103 11.83 -11.88 -2.64
C TYR A 103 12.80 -10.95 -1.90
N TYR A 104 14.09 -11.18 -2.09
CA TYR A 104 15.15 -10.29 -1.64
C TYR A 104 16.23 -10.08 -2.70
N ALA A 105 16.93 -8.96 -2.58
CA ALA A 105 18.09 -8.62 -3.39
C ALA A 105 19.18 -8.00 -2.52
N ASP A 106 20.45 -8.32 -2.80
CA ASP A 106 21.58 -7.58 -2.24
C ASP A 106 21.77 -6.29 -3.05
N LEU A 107 21.96 -5.17 -2.34
CA LEU A 107 22.17 -3.86 -2.93
C LEU A 107 23.66 -3.60 -3.15
N ALA A 108 24.00 -3.09 -4.33
CA ALA A 108 25.31 -2.49 -4.58
C ALA A 108 25.45 -1.16 -3.81
N ALA A 109 26.66 -0.59 -3.82
CA ALA A 109 26.95 0.66 -3.10
C ALA A 109 26.16 1.88 -3.61
N ASP A 110 25.70 1.82 -4.86
CA ASP A 110 24.82 2.79 -5.51
C ASP A 110 23.34 2.39 -5.42
N TYR A 111 22.99 1.49 -4.51
CA TYR A 111 21.64 0.95 -4.32
C TYR A 111 21.03 0.24 -5.54
N THR A 112 21.84 -0.11 -6.54
CA THR A 112 21.40 -0.95 -7.66
C THR A 112 21.29 -2.41 -7.23
N ILE A 113 20.20 -3.09 -7.62
CA ILE A 113 20.10 -4.55 -7.56
C ILE A 113 20.41 -5.15 -8.94
N SER A 114 21.10 -6.28 -8.95
CA SER A 114 21.38 -7.07 -10.16
C SER A 114 20.73 -8.44 -10.15
N GLU A 115 20.17 -8.84 -9.01
CA GLU A 115 19.60 -10.16 -8.82
C GLU A 115 18.46 -10.12 -7.79
N LEU A 116 17.34 -10.81 -8.09
CA LEU A 116 16.22 -10.98 -7.19
C LEU A 116 15.99 -12.47 -6.92
N ARG A 117 15.96 -12.88 -5.65
CA ARG A 117 15.88 -14.28 -5.19
C ARG A 117 14.68 -14.50 -4.26
N PRO A 118 14.00 -15.65 -4.29
CA PRO A 118 13.01 -16.01 -3.27
C PRO A 118 13.64 -16.04 -1.87
N LEU A 119 12.94 -15.46 -0.90
CA LEU A 119 13.30 -15.50 0.53
C LEU A 119 12.33 -16.36 1.32
N VAL A 120 11.05 -15.99 1.32
CA VAL A 120 9.98 -16.70 2.03
C VAL A 120 8.93 -17.10 0.99
N ILE A 121 8.78 -18.40 0.77
CA ILE A 121 7.85 -18.96 -0.20
C ILE A 121 6.59 -19.41 0.54
N GLY A 122 5.45 -18.81 0.21
CA GLY A 122 4.17 -19.13 0.83
C GLY A 122 3.67 -20.54 0.49
N GLY A 123 2.73 -21.04 1.30
CA GLY A 123 2.07 -22.33 1.07
C GLY A 123 2.58 -23.50 1.94
N PRO A 124 2.31 -24.77 1.55
CA PRO A 124 1.72 -25.19 0.28
C PRO A 124 0.25 -24.77 0.11
N TYR A 125 -0.18 -24.66 -1.16
CA TYR A 125 -1.55 -24.38 -1.56
C TYR A 125 -2.37 -25.66 -1.79
N ASN A 126 -3.61 -25.69 -1.30
CA ASN A 126 -4.60 -26.73 -1.55
C ASN A 126 -5.94 -26.09 -1.96
N PRO A 127 -6.41 -26.26 -3.22
CA PRO A 127 -7.66 -25.65 -3.68
C PRO A 127 -8.90 -26.10 -2.89
N ASP A 128 -8.86 -27.31 -2.32
CA ASP A 128 -9.93 -27.89 -1.51
C ASP A 128 -9.79 -27.55 -0.01
N GLY A 129 -8.78 -26.77 0.38
CA GLY A 129 -8.41 -26.46 1.76
C GLY A 129 -9.28 -25.43 2.48
N ALA A 130 -10.39 -24.99 1.89
CA ALA A 130 -11.21 -23.91 2.47
C ALA A 130 -11.60 -24.19 3.95
N PRO A 131 -11.53 -23.19 4.85
CA PRO A 131 -11.26 -21.78 4.56
C PRO A 131 -9.77 -21.40 4.46
N ASN A 132 -8.84 -22.33 4.74
CA ASN A 132 -7.40 -22.08 4.71
C ASN A 132 -6.75 -22.87 3.58
N ARG A 133 -6.71 -22.30 2.37
CA ARG A 133 -6.14 -22.96 1.20
C ARG A 133 -4.61 -22.96 1.23
N CYS A 134 -4.00 -21.94 1.82
CA CYS A 134 -2.57 -21.97 2.14
C CYS A 134 -2.36 -22.56 3.54
N ALA A 135 -1.20 -23.17 3.77
CA ALA A 135 -0.88 -23.76 5.06
C ALA A 135 -0.76 -22.69 6.14
N VAL A 136 -1.59 -22.80 7.19
CA VAL A 136 -1.71 -21.79 8.26
C VAL A 136 -0.44 -21.54 9.06
N GLU A 137 0.57 -22.42 8.98
CA GLU A 137 1.88 -22.26 9.64
C GLU A 137 2.94 -21.62 8.72
N ASN A 138 2.53 -21.04 7.60
CA ASN A 138 3.38 -20.30 6.66
C ASN A 138 2.62 -19.07 6.14
N ILE A 139 3.30 -18.17 5.42
CA ILE A 139 2.69 -16.99 4.83
C ILE A 139 1.73 -17.34 3.68
N SER A 140 0.80 -16.43 3.41
CA SER A 140 -0.10 -16.46 2.25
C SER A 140 -0.37 -15.06 1.73
N ASN A 141 -0.10 -14.84 0.43
CA ASN A 141 -0.25 -13.56 -0.28
C ASN A 141 0.40 -12.41 0.54
N PRO A 142 1.73 -12.44 0.73
CA PRO A 142 2.43 -11.36 1.41
C PRO A 142 2.20 -10.07 0.66
N ASP A 143 1.96 -9.03 1.43
CA ASP A 143 1.62 -7.70 0.93
C ASP A 143 2.52 -6.69 1.65
N GLY A 144 2.04 -6.14 2.78
CA GLY A 144 2.77 -5.16 3.56
C GLY A 144 4.09 -5.68 4.12
N LEU A 145 5.14 -4.86 4.02
CA LEU A 145 6.47 -5.15 4.57
C LEU A 145 6.95 -4.05 5.51
N ALA A 146 7.65 -4.42 6.58
CA ALA A 146 8.34 -3.49 7.47
C ALA A 146 9.62 -4.07 8.06
N LEU A 147 10.52 -3.20 8.50
CA LEU A 147 11.79 -3.59 9.14
C LEU A 147 11.85 -3.07 10.57
N ASP A 148 12.35 -3.89 11.49
CA ASP A 148 12.75 -3.42 12.81
C ASP A 148 14.25 -3.11 12.87
N ALA A 149 14.69 -2.51 13.97
CA ALA A 149 16.09 -2.13 14.17
C ALA A 149 17.07 -3.31 14.27
N ARG A 150 16.58 -4.56 14.34
CA ARG A 150 17.41 -5.77 14.29
C ARG A 150 17.55 -6.32 12.86
N GLY A 151 16.88 -5.71 11.88
CA GLY A 151 16.83 -6.20 10.50
C GLY A 151 15.90 -7.39 10.32
N ARG A 152 14.98 -7.65 11.27
CA ARG A 152 13.94 -8.66 11.06
C ARG A 152 12.85 -8.08 10.17
N LEU A 153 12.35 -8.89 9.26
CA LEU A 153 11.33 -8.53 8.30
C LEU A 153 9.95 -8.87 8.85
N TRP A 154 9.08 -7.87 8.93
CA TRP A 154 7.69 -8.02 9.29
C TRP A 154 6.88 -8.13 8.00
N ILE A 155 6.06 -9.17 7.88
CA ILE A 155 5.33 -9.53 6.67
C ILE A 155 3.84 -9.59 7.02
N ALA A 156 3.08 -8.69 6.43
CA ALA A 156 1.64 -8.60 6.54
C ALA A 156 0.98 -9.37 5.39
N GLU A 157 -0.19 -9.97 5.64
CA GLU A 157 -0.95 -10.70 4.64
C GLU A 157 -2.19 -9.91 4.22
N ASP A 158 -2.44 -9.87 2.90
CA ASP A 158 -3.78 -9.76 2.33
C ASP A 158 -4.12 -11.02 1.54
N THR A 159 -4.89 -11.92 2.16
CA THR A 159 -5.24 -13.18 1.55
C THR A 159 -6.69 -13.60 1.71
N GLY A 160 -7.25 -14.10 0.61
CA GLY A 160 -8.45 -14.94 0.60
C GLY A 160 -8.21 -16.42 0.95
N ASN A 161 -6.96 -16.81 1.20
CA ASN A 161 -6.51 -18.18 1.41
C ASN A 161 -6.18 -18.51 2.86
N HIS A 162 -6.23 -17.54 3.78
CA HIS A 162 -6.35 -17.76 5.23
C HIS A 162 -7.68 -17.21 5.76
N ARG A 163 -8.18 -17.80 6.85
CA ARG A 163 -9.43 -17.38 7.48
C ARG A 163 -9.32 -16.00 8.14
N ASN A 164 -8.15 -15.69 8.65
CA ASN A 164 -7.75 -14.45 9.28
C ASN A 164 -6.37 -14.13 8.70
N ASN A 165 -6.17 -12.90 8.24
CA ASN A 165 -4.84 -12.43 7.82
C ASN A 165 -3.92 -12.29 9.03
N MET A 166 -2.65 -12.62 8.82
CA MET A 166 -1.63 -12.71 9.86
C MET A 166 -0.55 -11.64 9.69
N LEU A 167 0.10 -11.29 10.79
CA LEU A 167 1.36 -10.54 10.80
C LEU A 167 2.48 -11.48 11.24
N TRP A 168 3.45 -11.68 10.35
CA TRP A 168 4.60 -12.56 10.56
C TRP A 168 5.87 -11.76 10.80
N VAL A 169 6.85 -12.40 11.45
CA VAL A 169 8.21 -11.88 11.59
C VAL A 169 9.17 -12.96 11.11
N TYR A 170 9.93 -12.63 10.06
CA TYR A 170 11.05 -13.41 9.56
C TYR A 170 12.35 -12.85 10.11
N ASP A 171 13.15 -13.70 10.76
CA ASP A 171 14.48 -13.33 11.26
C ASP A 171 15.57 -13.87 10.32
N PRO A 172 16.31 -13.00 9.59
CA PRO A 172 17.36 -13.45 8.69
C PRO A 172 18.55 -14.10 9.40
N ALA A 173 18.72 -13.90 10.72
CA ALA A 173 19.84 -14.46 11.47
C ALA A 173 19.73 -15.97 11.65
N ASP A 174 18.50 -16.50 11.78
CA ASP A 174 18.25 -17.93 11.97
C ASP A 174 17.21 -18.53 10.99
N SER A 175 16.70 -17.71 10.08
CA SER A 175 15.64 -18.04 9.12
C SER A 175 14.32 -18.49 9.77
N SER A 176 14.07 -18.11 11.03
CA SER A 176 12.80 -18.41 11.68
C SER A 176 11.69 -17.50 11.17
N LEU A 177 10.50 -18.08 11.05
CA LEU A 177 9.26 -17.37 10.71
C LEU A 177 8.28 -17.56 11.88
N LYS A 178 7.88 -16.46 12.52
CA LYS A 178 7.01 -16.48 13.70
C LYS A 178 5.77 -15.62 13.48
N ARG A 179 4.60 -16.16 13.82
CA ARG A 179 3.35 -15.41 13.82
C ARG A 179 3.32 -14.46 15.02
N PHE A 180 3.31 -13.15 14.77
CA PHE A 180 3.17 -12.15 15.82
C PHE A 180 1.71 -11.81 16.08
N GLY A 181 0.90 -11.62 15.04
CA GLY A 181 -0.47 -11.16 15.21
C GLY A 181 -1.43 -11.68 14.15
N TYR A 182 -2.71 -11.39 14.34
CA TYR A 182 -3.78 -11.62 13.38
C TYR A 182 -4.87 -10.55 13.51
N VAL A 183 -5.58 -10.29 12.41
CA VAL A 183 -6.75 -9.41 12.35
C VAL A 183 -8.04 -10.21 12.25
N PRO A 184 -9.21 -9.65 12.62
CA PRO A 184 -10.48 -10.35 12.54
C PRO A 184 -10.88 -10.71 11.09
N ARG A 185 -11.91 -11.55 10.96
CA ARG A 185 -12.36 -12.06 9.66
C ARG A 185 -12.66 -10.95 8.65
N GLY A 186 -12.16 -11.15 7.44
CA GLY A 186 -12.35 -10.27 6.29
C GLY A 186 -11.58 -8.95 6.38
N ALA A 187 -10.76 -8.77 7.41
CA ALA A 187 -9.73 -7.74 7.41
C ALA A 187 -8.40 -8.31 6.94
N GLU A 188 -7.52 -7.42 6.54
CA GLU A 188 -6.10 -7.63 6.32
C GLU A 188 -5.26 -6.83 7.32
N VAL A 189 -3.99 -7.24 7.44
CA VAL A 189 -2.99 -6.43 8.11
C VAL A 189 -2.30 -5.62 7.03
N THR A 190 -2.23 -4.31 7.19
CA THR A 190 -1.44 -3.43 6.32
C THR A 190 -0.87 -2.29 7.17
N GLY A 191 -0.06 -1.40 6.60
CA GLY A 191 0.43 -0.24 7.31
C GLY A 191 1.39 -0.57 8.47
N ALA A 192 2.02 -1.75 8.46
CA ALA A 192 2.96 -2.12 9.51
C ALA A 192 4.12 -1.13 9.54
N TYR A 193 4.33 -0.46 10.68
CA TYR A 193 5.41 0.50 10.86
C TYR A 193 6.03 0.34 12.25
N ILE A 194 7.35 0.31 12.31
CA ILE A 194 8.10 0.14 13.56
C ILE A 194 8.87 1.42 13.84
N ALA A 195 8.41 2.17 14.84
CA ALA A 195 9.06 3.41 15.24
C ALA A 195 10.42 3.17 15.88
N SER A 196 11.25 4.20 15.89
CA SER A 196 12.60 4.16 16.50
C SER A 196 12.59 3.80 17.99
N ASN A 197 11.53 4.19 18.71
CA ASN A 197 11.30 3.80 20.11
C ASN A 197 10.82 2.34 20.29
N GLY A 198 10.58 1.61 19.20
CA GLY A 198 10.15 0.22 19.18
C GLY A 198 8.64 -0.01 19.17
N THR A 199 7.82 1.05 19.14
CA THR A 199 6.37 0.89 18.96
C THR A 199 6.08 0.31 17.59
N LEU A 200 5.27 -0.75 17.56
CA LEU A 200 4.65 -1.25 16.33
C LEU A 200 3.28 -0.58 16.14
N PHE A 201 3.07 0.03 14.97
CA PHE A 201 1.78 0.44 14.46
C PHE A 201 1.37 -0.47 13.31
N PHE A 202 0.07 -0.71 13.13
CA PHE A 202 -0.48 -1.28 11.91
C PHE A 202 -1.97 -1.00 11.78
N SER A 203 -2.49 -1.18 10.57
CA SER A 203 -3.89 -1.04 10.22
C SER A 203 -4.58 -2.41 10.17
N ASN A 204 -5.84 -2.42 10.59
CA ASN A 204 -6.82 -3.49 10.37
C ASN A 204 -7.81 -2.94 9.34
N GLN A 205 -7.56 -3.25 8.07
CA GLN A 205 -8.30 -2.72 6.94
C GLN A 205 -9.59 -3.50 6.71
N HIS A 206 -10.65 -2.81 6.28
CA HIS A 206 -11.92 -3.38 5.80
C HIS A 206 -12.54 -4.58 6.57
N PRO A 207 -12.52 -4.62 7.92
CA PRO A 207 -13.10 -5.76 8.65
C PRO A 207 -14.59 -5.90 8.40
N ARG A 208 -15.09 -7.13 8.50
CA ARG A 208 -16.53 -7.38 8.48
C ARG A 208 -17.24 -6.67 9.63
N ALA A 209 -18.36 -6.02 9.31
CA ALA A 209 -19.23 -5.36 10.29
C ALA A 209 -19.81 -6.30 11.38
N THR A 210 -19.72 -7.62 11.19
CA THR A 210 -20.17 -8.65 12.15
C THR A 210 -19.09 -9.08 13.15
N ASN A 211 -17.88 -8.53 13.07
CA ASN A 211 -16.82 -8.76 14.05
C ASN A 211 -17.14 -8.08 15.39
N VAL A 212 -16.32 -8.33 16.41
CA VAL A 212 -16.49 -7.75 17.75
C VAL A 212 -15.98 -6.31 17.75
N TYR A 213 -16.76 -5.38 18.31
CA TYR A 213 -16.33 -4.00 18.54
C TYR A 213 -15.06 -3.97 19.42
N PRO A 214 -14.03 -3.17 19.10
CA PRO A 214 -14.01 -2.10 18.08
C PRO A 214 -13.67 -2.54 16.65
N PHE A 215 -13.24 -3.79 16.44
CA PHE A 215 -12.70 -4.31 15.18
C PHE A 215 -13.77 -4.75 14.16
N ASN A 216 -14.96 -4.17 14.26
CA ASN A 216 -16.04 -4.29 13.30
C ASN A 216 -16.09 -3.11 12.31
N ALA A 217 -15.08 -2.24 12.35
CA ALA A 217 -14.77 -1.22 11.37
C ALA A 217 -13.24 -1.06 11.29
N GLY A 218 -12.74 -0.42 10.24
CA GLY A 218 -11.32 -0.16 10.04
C GLY A 218 -10.71 0.51 11.26
N THR A 219 -9.56 0.03 11.71
CA THR A 219 -8.86 0.58 12.88
C THR A 219 -7.36 0.66 12.65
N VAL A 220 -6.74 1.72 13.14
CA VAL A 220 -5.28 1.80 13.30
C VAL A 220 -4.95 1.52 14.76
N VAL A 221 -3.95 0.68 14.99
CA VAL A 221 -3.53 0.26 16.33
C VAL A 221 -2.07 0.55 16.61
N ALA A 222 -1.76 0.79 17.89
CA ALA A 222 -0.42 0.79 18.45
C ALA A 222 -0.28 -0.38 19.43
N ILE A 223 0.87 -1.06 19.43
CA ILE A 223 1.16 -2.13 20.38
C ILE A 223 2.00 -1.60 21.54
N ASN A 224 1.38 -1.51 22.71
CA ASN A 224 2.00 -0.99 23.93
C ASN A 224 2.65 -2.11 24.75
N GLY A 225 3.68 -1.77 25.53
CA GLY A 225 4.33 -2.72 26.44
C GLY A 225 5.11 -3.85 25.75
N PHE A 226 5.40 -3.70 24.46
CA PHE A 226 6.29 -4.55 23.67
C PHE A 226 7.14 -3.66 22.78
N ASN A 227 8.44 -3.90 22.75
CA ASN A 227 9.39 -3.16 21.93
C ASN A 227 9.86 -4.04 20.76
N ALA A 228 9.33 -3.81 19.56
CA ALA A 228 9.66 -4.61 18.37
C ALA A 228 11.17 -4.61 18.05
N ASN A 229 11.87 -3.51 18.36
CA ASN A 229 13.29 -3.36 18.12
C ASN A 229 14.18 -4.20 19.06
N THR A 230 13.66 -4.70 20.19
CA THR A 230 14.52 -5.34 21.22
C THR A 230 13.94 -6.60 21.85
N ASP A 231 12.62 -6.72 21.97
CA ASP A 231 11.98 -7.80 22.70
C ASP A 231 11.78 -9.05 21.83
N ASP A 232 11.94 -10.22 22.43
CA ASP A 232 11.55 -11.49 21.83
C ASP A 232 10.11 -11.85 22.21
N PHE A 233 9.51 -12.75 21.43
CA PHE A 233 8.15 -13.24 21.68
C PHE A 233 8.01 -14.71 21.26
N GLU A 234 7.03 -15.37 21.88
CA GLU A 234 6.57 -16.69 21.46
C GLU A 234 5.45 -16.52 20.44
N PRO A 235 5.43 -17.30 19.33
CA PRO A 235 4.43 -17.12 18.29
C PRO A 235 3.02 -17.35 18.83
N ILE A 236 2.08 -16.49 18.44
CA ILE A 236 0.66 -16.68 18.77
C ILE A 236 0.08 -17.84 17.96
N ALA A 237 -0.83 -18.60 18.55
CA ALA A 237 -1.53 -19.68 17.85
C ALA A 237 -2.47 -19.16 16.76
N VAL A 238 -2.85 -20.02 15.82
CA VAL A 238 -3.91 -19.73 14.84
C VAL A 238 -5.23 -19.45 15.58
N PRO A 239 -5.95 -18.36 15.28
CA PRO A 239 -7.19 -18.04 15.98
C PRO A 239 -8.30 -19.04 15.66
N GLU A 240 -9.06 -19.44 16.68
CA GLU A 240 -10.22 -20.32 16.57
C GLU A 240 -11.45 -19.73 17.26
N GLY A 241 -12.64 -20.15 16.83
CA GLY A 241 -13.90 -19.71 17.46
C GLY A 241 -14.07 -18.19 17.45
N ASP A 242 -14.38 -17.63 18.63
CA ASP A 242 -14.63 -16.20 18.81
C ASP A 242 -13.34 -15.36 18.67
N ALA A 243 -12.15 -15.96 18.84
CA ALA A 243 -10.89 -15.25 18.65
C ALA A 243 -10.71 -14.76 17.20
N GLN A 244 -11.35 -15.42 16.24
CA GLN A 244 -11.34 -15.01 14.82
C GLN A 244 -12.12 -13.72 14.55
N LEU A 245 -12.90 -13.23 15.52
CA LEU A 245 -13.74 -12.03 15.37
C LEU A 245 -13.10 -10.78 16.00
N THR A 246 -11.85 -10.88 16.45
CA THR A 246 -11.07 -9.79 17.06
C THR A 246 -9.64 -9.81 16.54
N LEU A 247 -8.87 -8.78 16.86
CA LEU A 247 -7.43 -8.69 16.65
C LEU A 247 -6.70 -9.33 17.85
N GLY A 248 -5.61 -10.05 17.58
CA GLY A 248 -4.73 -10.64 18.60
C GLY A 248 -3.25 -10.43 18.29
N VAL A 249 -2.43 -10.31 19.34
CA VAL A 249 -0.97 -10.16 19.26
C VAL A 249 -0.27 -11.07 20.26
N ALA A 250 0.93 -11.52 19.92
CA ALA A 250 1.76 -12.43 20.70
C ALA A 250 2.34 -11.77 21.96
N ALA A 251 2.62 -10.47 21.91
CA ALA A 251 3.19 -9.70 23.00
C ALA A 251 2.66 -8.25 23.01
N GLY A 252 2.66 -7.66 24.19
CA GLY A 252 2.14 -6.30 24.41
C GLY A 252 0.61 -6.26 24.54
N SER A 253 0.06 -5.05 24.43
CA SER A 253 -1.38 -4.79 24.46
C SER A 253 -1.78 -3.88 23.31
N VAL A 254 -2.94 -4.19 22.72
CA VAL A 254 -3.48 -3.46 21.56
C VAL A 254 -4.17 -2.19 22.05
N GLN A 255 -3.74 -1.05 21.53
CA GLN A 255 -4.44 0.21 21.67
C GLN A 255 -5.00 0.63 20.31
N VAL A 256 -6.31 0.85 20.22
CA VAL A 256 -6.92 1.50 19.05
C VAL A 256 -6.67 3.00 19.13
N ILE A 257 -5.96 3.56 18.14
CA ILE A 257 -5.64 5.00 18.07
C ILE A 257 -6.53 5.75 17.08
N ALA A 258 -7.03 5.05 16.05
CA ALA A 258 -8.03 5.57 15.12
C ALA A 258 -9.01 4.46 14.73
N ARG A 259 -10.26 4.83 14.49
CA ARG A 259 -11.31 3.93 14.01
C ARG A 259 -12.18 4.66 13.00
N SER A 260 -12.35 4.09 11.81
CA SER A 260 -13.14 4.70 10.74
C SER A 260 -14.54 5.10 11.23
N GLY A 261 -14.92 6.35 10.91
CA GLY A 261 -16.19 6.97 11.29
C GLY A 261 -16.24 7.56 12.70
N ASP A 262 -15.25 7.30 13.55
CA ASP A 262 -15.18 7.96 14.86
C ASP A 262 -14.67 9.41 14.67
N PRO A 263 -15.14 10.38 15.48
CA PRO A 263 -14.64 11.75 15.44
C PRO A 263 -13.14 11.83 15.70
N ILE A 264 -12.43 12.64 14.91
CA ILE A 264 -11.02 12.90 15.13
C ILE A 264 -10.86 13.81 16.36
N PRO A 265 -10.17 13.38 17.43
CA PRO A 265 -9.98 14.19 18.61
C PRO A 265 -9.33 15.54 18.30
N ALA A 266 -9.87 16.61 18.90
CA ALA A 266 -9.41 17.99 18.74
C ALA A 266 -9.41 18.54 17.30
N SER A 267 -10.01 17.83 16.32
CA SER A 267 -10.18 18.35 14.96
C SER A 267 -10.89 19.69 14.95
N PHE A 268 -10.29 20.65 14.25
CA PHE A 268 -10.83 22.01 14.11
C PHE A 268 -12.13 22.03 13.28
N SER A 269 -12.28 21.10 12.35
CA SER A 269 -13.40 20.99 11.39
C SER A 269 -14.45 19.97 11.80
N GLY A 270 -14.24 19.21 12.89
CA GLY A 270 -15.17 18.18 13.35
C GLY A 270 -15.21 16.96 12.44
N GLU A 271 -14.07 16.65 11.84
CA GLU A 271 -13.91 15.54 10.90
C GLU A 271 -13.94 14.18 11.59
N VAL A 272 -14.14 13.13 10.79
CA VAL A 272 -14.10 11.74 11.24
C VAL A 272 -12.96 10.99 10.54
N PHE A 273 -12.40 10.00 11.23
CA PHE A 273 -11.41 9.11 10.64
C PHE A 273 -11.98 8.42 9.39
N GLY A 274 -11.20 8.42 8.31
CA GLY A 274 -11.61 7.87 7.01
C GLY A 274 -12.62 8.72 6.25
N GLY A 275 -12.93 9.93 6.71
CA GLY A 275 -13.83 10.83 6.00
C GLY A 275 -13.24 11.30 4.67
N ILE A 276 -13.99 11.12 3.58
CA ILE A 276 -13.64 11.61 2.25
C ILE A 276 -14.36 12.94 2.04
N TYR A 277 -13.61 14.04 2.10
CA TYR A 277 -14.15 15.40 1.99
C TYR A 277 -13.89 15.99 0.61
N ARG A 278 -14.94 16.48 -0.03
CA ARG A 278 -14.83 17.19 -1.32
C ARG A 278 -14.06 18.51 -1.15
N PRO A 279 -13.55 19.11 -2.23
CA PRO A 279 -12.87 20.41 -2.17
C PRO A 279 -13.71 21.54 -1.54
N ASP A 280 -15.03 21.44 -1.54
CA ASP A 280 -15.93 22.39 -0.87
C ASP A 280 -16.10 22.16 0.63
N GLY A 281 -15.43 21.15 1.19
CA GLY A 281 -15.49 20.73 2.60
C GLY A 281 -16.67 19.80 2.93
N SER A 282 -17.50 19.42 1.97
CA SER A 282 -18.61 18.50 2.21
C SER A 282 -18.15 17.04 2.29
N LEU A 283 -18.68 16.29 3.25
CA LEU A 283 -18.41 14.85 3.38
C LEU A 283 -19.09 14.08 2.23
N GLN A 284 -18.29 13.37 1.43
CA GLN A 284 -18.78 12.44 0.40
C GLN A 284 -19.09 11.07 1.01
N GLY A 285 -18.22 10.56 1.87
CA GLY A 285 -18.32 9.22 2.44
C GLY A 285 -17.29 8.98 3.54
N VAL A 286 -17.31 7.79 4.12
CA VAL A 286 -16.33 7.36 5.12
C VAL A 286 -15.76 6.03 4.66
N SER A 287 -14.46 5.99 4.38
CA SER A 287 -13.73 4.76 4.08
C SER A 287 -13.60 3.89 5.33
N ASN A 288 -13.78 2.59 5.15
CA ASN A 288 -13.58 1.58 6.19
C ASN A 288 -12.19 0.92 6.08
N ASP A 289 -11.33 1.49 5.24
CA ASP A 289 -10.21 0.79 4.63
C ASP A 289 -8.92 1.58 4.92
N PRO A 290 -8.51 1.71 6.21
CA PRO A 290 -7.24 2.32 6.56
C PRO A 290 -6.09 1.42 6.13
N ASP A 291 -5.11 2.00 5.45
CA ASP A 291 -4.01 1.27 4.83
C ASP A 291 -2.64 1.67 5.40
N GLY A 292 -1.70 2.04 4.52
CA GLY A 292 -0.34 2.47 4.80
C GLY A 292 -0.25 3.53 5.89
N LEU A 293 0.74 3.37 6.77
CA LEU A 293 1.01 4.29 7.88
C LEU A 293 2.35 5.00 7.71
N MET A 294 2.37 6.31 7.93
CA MET A 294 3.59 7.12 7.91
C MET A 294 3.78 7.80 9.26
N TRP A 295 4.74 7.35 10.06
CA TRP A 295 5.10 7.98 11.33
C TRP A 295 6.24 8.97 11.13
N LEU A 296 5.94 10.25 11.33
CA LEU A 296 6.88 11.37 11.22
C LEU A 296 7.18 11.87 12.63
N PRO A 297 8.21 11.32 13.31
CA PRO A 297 8.55 11.70 14.68
C PRO A 297 9.02 13.15 14.78
N VAL A 298 8.79 13.75 15.94
CA VAL A 298 9.32 15.05 16.38
C VAL A 298 10.18 14.83 17.61
N GLY A 299 11.27 15.60 17.73
CA GLY A 299 12.14 15.55 18.91
C GLY A 299 12.79 14.19 19.11
N ASP A 300 12.52 13.54 20.24
CA ASP A 300 13.06 12.22 20.60
C ASP A 300 12.19 11.05 20.07
N GLY A 301 11.13 11.34 19.32
CA GLY A 301 10.20 10.35 18.79
C GLY A 301 9.12 9.89 19.78
N SER A 302 9.03 10.51 20.96
CA SER A 302 7.90 10.33 21.87
C SER A 302 6.62 11.01 21.38
N GLU A 303 6.72 11.95 20.43
CA GLU A 303 5.59 12.57 19.76
C GLU A 303 5.86 12.75 18.27
N GLY A 304 4.82 12.96 17.48
CA GLY A 304 4.93 13.06 16.03
C GLY A 304 3.59 12.98 15.31
N TRP A 305 3.63 13.11 13.99
CA TRP A 305 2.47 12.94 13.14
C TRP A 305 2.39 11.50 12.64
N LEU A 306 1.22 10.88 12.76
CA LEU A 306 0.88 9.65 12.08
C LEU A 306 -0.08 9.97 10.94
N TYR A 307 0.33 9.70 9.71
CA TYR A 307 -0.54 9.73 8.54
C TYR A 307 -1.07 8.32 8.28
N ILE A 308 -2.33 8.25 7.86
CA ILE A 308 -3.11 7.03 7.69
C ILE A 308 -3.73 7.12 6.29
N ASN A 309 -3.26 6.28 5.37
CA ASN A 309 -3.90 6.13 4.07
C ASN A 309 -5.30 5.51 4.23
N TYR A 310 -6.20 5.86 3.32
CA TYR A 310 -7.49 5.21 3.16
C TYR A 310 -7.67 4.80 1.71
N GLU A 311 -7.79 3.50 1.51
CA GLU A 311 -7.82 2.87 0.20
C GLU A 311 -9.24 2.97 -0.38
N SER A 312 -9.55 4.12 -1.00
CA SER A 312 -10.86 4.39 -1.60
C SER A 312 -10.75 5.28 -2.83
N ILE A 313 -11.84 5.42 -3.58
CA ILE A 313 -11.95 6.38 -4.69
C ILE A 313 -13.09 7.36 -4.39
N ALA A 314 -12.85 8.66 -4.18
CA ALA A 314 -11.54 9.32 -4.10
C ALA A 314 -10.69 8.79 -2.93
N GLY A 315 -9.37 8.82 -3.10
CA GLY A 315 -8.42 8.48 -2.04
C GLY A 315 -8.44 9.51 -0.94
N ALA A 316 -8.01 9.12 0.27
CA ALA A 316 -7.89 10.02 1.38
C ALA A 316 -6.71 9.65 2.27
N VAL A 317 -6.19 10.65 2.98
CA VAL A 317 -5.19 10.45 4.04
C VAL A 317 -5.65 11.21 5.27
N GLY A 318 -5.74 10.52 6.41
CA GLY A 318 -5.90 11.17 7.71
C GLY A 318 -4.54 11.47 8.31
N ARG A 319 -4.41 12.53 9.11
CA ARG A 319 -3.22 12.79 9.92
C ARG A 319 -3.61 13.08 11.37
N ILE A 320 -2.85 12.52 12.31
CA ILE A 320 -3.04 12.76 13.74
C ILE A 320 -1.73 13.06 14.43
N TYR A 321 -1.75 14.01 15.36
CA TYR A 321 -0.61 14.28 16.24
C TYR A 321 -0.71 13.39 17.46
N LEU A 322 0.28 12.52 17.64
CA LEU A 322 0.34 11.58 18.75
C LEU A 322 1.41 12.00 19.74
N ARG A 323 1.14 11.81 21.03
CA ARG A 323 2.16 11.85 22.08
C ARG A 323 2.09 10.58 22.92
N GLN A 324 3.25 9.98 23.18
CA GLN A 324 3.38 8.87 24.09
C GLN A 324 3.43 9.36 25.54
N THR A 325 2.46 8.95 26.35
CA THR A 325 2.36 9.24 27.79
C THR A 325 2.15 7.92 28.54
N ASP A 326 2.98 7.66 29.55
CA ASP A 326 2.88 6.45 30.40
C ASP A 326 2.80 5.12 29.63
N GLY A 327 3.47 5.04 28.47
CA GLY A 327 3.53 3.83 27.65
C GLY A 327 2.32 3.59 26.74
N ALA A 328 1.47 4.59 26.54
CA ALA A 328 0.37 4.60 25.57
C ALA A 328 0.36 5.91 24.77
N TYR A 329 -0.36 5.95 23.64
CA TYR A 329 -0.45 7.15 22.81
C TYR A 329 -1.74 7.95 23.07
N GLU A 330 -1.61 9.26 23.18
CA GLU A 330 -2.73 10.20 23.18
C GLU A 330 -2.82 10.89 21.82
N VAL A 331 -4.03 10.95 21.25
CA VAL A 331 -4.32 11.75 20.06
C VAL A 331 -4.60 13.18 20.51
N LEU A 332 -3.70 14.10 20.17
CA LEU A 332 -3.76 15.49 20.62
C LEU A 332 -4.40 16.43 19.60
N ASP A 333 -4.31 16.09 18.32
CA ASP A 333 -4.82 16.87 17.18
C ASP A 333 -5.00 15.94 15.96
N GLY A 334 -5.78 16.37 14.98
CA GLY A 334 -5.89 15.66 13.71
C GLY A 334 -6.91 16.24 12.73
N GLN A 335 -6.72 15.87 11.46
CA GLN A 335 -7.60 16.25 10.35
C GLN A 335 -7.39 15.28 9.17
N MET A 336 -8.28 15.33 8.19
CA MET A 336 -8.06 14.75 6.87
C MET A 336 -7.21 15.72 6.02
N VAL A 337 -6.29 15.17 5.24
CA VAL A 337 -5.40 15.95 4.35
C VAL A 337 -6.21 16.51 3.17
N ASP A 338 -5.99 17.80 2.86
CA ASP A 338 -6.61 18.48 1.73
C ASP A 338 -5.78 18.28 0.45
N PHE A 339 -6.29 17.47 -0.47
CA PHE A 339 -5.68 17.18 -1.77
C PHE A 339 -6.18 18.10 -2.90
N SER A 340 -6.97 19.14 -2.61
CA SER A 340 -7.54 20.02 -3.65
C SER A 340 -6.47 20.73 -4.50
N SER A 341 -5.27 20.94 -3.94
CA SER A 341 -4.12 21.52 -4.66
C SER A 341 -3.57 20.65 -5.79
N VAL A 342 -3.91 19.35 -5.82
CA VAL A 342 -3.41 18.37 -6.79
C VAL A 342 -4.56 17.59 -7.47
N ASN A 343 -5.76 18.18 -7.53
CA ASN A 343 -6.98 17.56 -8.07
C ASN A 343 -7.37 16.25 -7.37
N GLY A 344 -7.17 16.17 -6.05
CA GLY A 344 -7.50 14.98 -5.29
C GLY A 344 -6.42 13.89 -5.40
N THR A 345 -6.75 12.72 -4.86
CA THR A 345 -5.87 11.55 -4.90
C THR A 345 -6.70 10.29 -5.10
N TRP A 346 -6.07 9.16 -5.42
CA TRP A 346 -6.72 7.96 -5.92
C TRP A 346 -6.22 6.74 -5.18
N THR A 347 -7.11 5.97 -4.52
CA THR A 347 -6.79 4.66 -3.92
C THR A 347 -5.45 4.68 -3.18
N ASN A 348 -5.37 5.46 -2.11
CA ASN A 348 -4.13 5.55 -1.33
C ASN A 348 -3.90 4.20 -0.64
N CYS A 349 -2.98 3.39 -1.16
CA CYS A 349 -2.69 2.04 -0.66
C CYS A 349 -1.53 2.09 0.35
N GLY A 350 -0.39 1.46 0.05
CA GLY A 350 0.79 1.46 0.87
C GLY A 350 1.52 2.81 0.95
N SER A 351 2.50 2.87 1.85
CA SER A 351 3.22 4.10 2.13
C SER A 351 4.63 3.87 2.64
N SER A 352 5.41 4.95 2.69
CA SER A 352 6.72 4.96 3.34
C SER A 352 7.06 6.34 3.90
N VAL A 353 8.16 6.40 4.64
CA VAL A 353 8.72 7.66 5.17
C VAL A 353 10.08 7.88 4.54
N THR A 354 10.30 9.07 3.98
CA THR A 354 11.58 9.44 3.36
C THR A 354 12.67 9.66 4.41
N PRO A 355 13.96 9.58 4.03
CA PRO A 355 15.08 9.91 4.92
C PRO A 355 15.02 11.35 5.50
N TRP A 356 14.35 12.27 4.82
CA TRP A 356 14.15 13.66 5.26
C TRP A 356 12.82 13.89 5.99
N ASN A 357 12.20 12.82 6.50
CA ASN A 357 11.03 12.84 7.39
C ASN A 357 9.76 13.45 6.75
N THR A 358 9.48 13.07 5.51
CA THR A 358 8.19 13.29 4.84
C THR A 358 7.51 11.95 4.56
N GLY A 359 6.18 11.96 4.43
CA GLY A 359 5.42 10.78 4.06
C GLY A 359 5.30 10.64 2.54
N ILE A 360 5.34 9.41 2.03
CA ILE A 360 4.95 9.08 0.66
C ILE A 360 3.70 8.21 0.73
N THR A 361 2.61 8.68 0.16
CA THR A 361 1.40 7.87 -0.10
C THR A 361 1.37 7.46 -1.56
N SER A 362 0.84 6.26 -1.84
CA SER A 362 0.94 5.61 -3.14
C SER A 362 -0.45 5.42 -3.73
N GLU A 363 -0.65 5.87 -4.98
CA GLU A 363 -1.92 5.68 -5.68
C GLU A 363 -1.89 4.39 -6.48
N GLU A 364 -2.80 3.49 -6.12
CA GLU A 364 -2.91 2.16 -6.72
C GLU A 364 -4.06 2.10 -7.75
N TYR A 365 -3.99 1.16 -8.68
CA TYR A 365 -4.98 0.89 -9.73
C TYR A 365 -5.36 2.12 -10.54
N GLU A 366 -4.37 2.73 -11.20
CA GLU A 366 -4.58 3.98 -11.90
C GLU A 366 -5.66 3.86 -12.98
N PRO A 367 -6.50 4.91 -13.18
CA PRO A 367 -7.56 4.83 -14.18
C PRO A 367 -6.96 4.66 -15.58
N ILE A 368 -7.58 3.84 -16.40
CA ILE A 368 -7.25 3.71 -17.83
C ILE A 368 -7.35 5.09 -18.49
N ALA A 369 -6.24 5.58 -19.04
CA ALA A 369 -6.12 6.96 -19.50
C ALA A 369 -7.17 7.33 -20.57
N SER A 370 -7.43 6.45 -21.54
CA SER A 370 -8.37 6.73 -22.63
C SER A 370 -9.86 6.64 -22.26
N ASP A 371 -10.21 6.11 -21.09
CA ASP A 371 -11.61 5.85 -20.72
C ASP A 371 -12.09 6.77 -19.59
N PHE A 372 -12.62 7.93 -19.95
CA PHE A 372 -13.15 8.89 -18.98
C PHE A 372 -14.37 8.39 -18.19
N ASN A 373 -14.95 7.24 -18.54
CA ASN A 373 -16.03 6.66 -17.72
C ASN A 373 -15.51 6.12 -16.39
N ASN A 374 -14.23 5.78 -16.27
CA ASN A 374 -13.65 5.26 -15.03
C ASN A 374 -13.39 6.35 -13.98
N VAL A 375 -13.34 7.63 -14.37
CA VAL A 375 -13.14 8.77 -13.46
C VAL A 375 -14.42 9.53 -13.12
N VAL A 376 -15.62 9.05 -13.51
CA VAL A 376 -16.88 9.77 -13.24
C VAL A 376 -17.10 10.01 -11.73
N GLY A 377 -16.80 9.01 -10.89
CA GLY A 377 -16.88 9.17 -9.43
C GLY A 377 -15.92 10.22 -8.88
N MET A 378 -14.77 10.39 -9.53
CA MET A 378 -13.79 11.42 -9.21
C MET A 378 -14.24 12.80 -9.70
N SER A 379 -14.85 12.90 -10.88
CA SER A 379 -15.47 14.16 -11.34
C SER A 379 -16.58 14.61 -10.38
N ASP A 380 -17.37 13.67 -9.84
CA ASP A 380 -18.39 13.95 -8.82
C ASP A 380 -17.80 14.36 -7.46
N TYR A 381 -16.60 13.88 -7.13
CA TYR A 381 -15.85 14.29 -5.95
C TYR A 381 -15.33 15.73 -6.10
N LEU A 382 -14.71 16.03 -7.24
CA LEU A 382 -14.12 17.34 -7.53
C LEU A 382 -15.18 18.42 -7.76
N GLY A 383 -16.26 18.09 -8.46
CA GLY A 383 -17.24 19.05 -8.96
C GLY A 383 -16.90 19.64 -10.34
N TRP A 384 -15.89 19.09 -11.01
CA TRP A 384 -15.50 19.37 -12.40
C TRP A 384 -14.95 18.09 -13.05
N ASP A 385 -14.68 18.13 -14.36
CA ASP A 385 -14.23 16.96 -15.10
C ASP A 385 -12.81 16.54 -14.66
N ALA A 386 -12.69 15.32 -14.13
CA ALA A 386 -11.41 14.72 -13.78
C ALA A 386 -10.64 14.27 -15.04
N ASN A 387 -9.32 14.49 -15.04
CA ASN A 387 -8.42 13.94 -16.04
C ASN A 387 -7.82 12.62 -15.50
N PRO A 388 -7.95 11.47 -16.19
CA PRO A 388 -7.34 10.21 -15.77
C PRO A 388 -5.83 10.28 -15.50
N TYR A 389 -5.10 11.16 -16.19
CA TYR A 389 -3.67 11.35 -15.95
C TYR A 389 -3.33 12.07 -14.65
N ASP A 390 -4.31 12.61 -13.92
CA ASP A 390 -4.06 13.22 -12.60
C ASP A 390 -3.77 12.17 -11.52
N TYR A 391 -3.96 10.88 -11.82
CA TYR A 391 -3.90 9.76 -10.87
C TYR A 391 -2.96 8.64 -11.30
N GLY A 392 -2.48 7.86 -10.33
CA GLY A 392 -1.49 6.78 -10.52
C GLY A 392 -0.08 7.20 -10.16
N TRP A 393 0.07 8.10 -9.18
CA TRP A 393 1.34 8.73 -8.82
C TRP A 393 1.65 8.55 -7.34
N LEU A 394 2.92 8.62 -7.00
CA LEU A 394 3.32 8.87 -5.61
C LEU A 394 2.99 10.32 -5.22
N VAL A 395 2.50 10.52 -3.99
CA VAL A 395 2.24 11.85 -3.44
C VAL A 395 3.05 12.03 -2.16
N GLU A 396 3.91 13.04 -2.14
CA GLU A 396 4.68 13.41 -0.95
C GLU A 396 3.88 14.36 -0.06
N LEU A 397 3.85 14.03 1.22
CA LEU A 397 3.17 14.76 2.29
C LEU A 397 4.20 15.25 3.29
N ALA A 398 4.28 16.57 3.45
CA ALA A 398 5.16 17.20 4.44
C ALA A 398 4.33 18.12 5.35
N PRO A 399 4.44 17.99 6.69
CA PRO A 399 3.81 18.94 7.61
C PRO A 399 4.30 20.37 7.33
N ASP A 400 3.39 21.30 7.03
CA ASP A 400 3.70 22.72 6.75
C ASP A 400 2.93 23.65 7.72
N GLY A 401 3.28 23.54 9.00
CA GLY A 401 2.64 24.31 10.07
C GLY A 401 1.22 23.81 10.38
N VAL A 402 0.19 24.47 9.82
CA VAL A 402 -1.23 24.17 10.13
C VAL A 402 -1.81 23.09 9.21
N GLY A 403 -1.22 22.89 8.02
CA GLY A 403 -1.67 21.90 7.04
C GLY A 403 -0.50 21.08 6.51
N ASP A 404 -0.64 20.61 5.29
CA ASP A 404 0.35 19.77 4.62
C ASP A 404 0.72 20.40 3.28
N ARG A 405 2.01 20.37 2.98
CA ARG A 405 2.45 20.50 1.59
C ARG A 405 2.22 19.14 0.92
N VAL A 406 1.35 19.14 -0.07
CA VAL A 406 1.00 17.97 -0.90
C VAL A 406 1.67 18.13 -2.26
N THR A 407 2.41 17.13 -2.73
CA THR A 407 3.12 17.22 -4.01
C THR A 407 3.11 15.88 -4.75
N LYS A 408 2.58 15.87 -5.97
CA LYS A 408 2.63 14.72 -6.88
C LYS A 408 4.05 14.57 -7.43
N ARG A 409 4.61 13.36 -7.34
CA ARG A 409 5.95 13.03 -7.84
C ARG A 409 5.86 12.38 -9.22
N TYR A 410 5.47 13.18 -10.21
CA TYR A 410 5.28 12.74 -11.59
C TYR A 410 6.55 12.15 -12.23
N ALA A 411 7.73 12.65 -11.87
CA ALA A 411 9.01 12.17 -12.40
C ALA A 411 9.33 10.72 -11.98
N LEU A 412 8.57 10.13 -11.05
CA LEU A 412 8.71 8.75 -10.61
C LEU A 412 7.83 7.75 -11.38
N GLY A 413 7.07 8.24 -12.37
CA GLY A 413 6.28 7.41 -13.29
C GLY A 413 4.85 7.11 -12.82
N ARG A 414 3.97 6.89 -13.80
CA ARG A 414 2.55 6.57 -13.61
C ARG A 414 2.29 5.08 -13.78
N PHE A 415 1.78 4.44 -12.73
CA PHE A 415 1.35 3.04 -12.68
C PHE A 415 0.66 2.77 -11.32
N SER A 416 0.41 1.51 -11.00
CA SER A 416 -0.32 1.07 -9.80
C SER A 416 0.66 0.95 -8.63
N HIS A 417 0.99 2.06 -7.98
CA HIS A 417 1.99 2.06 -6.92
C HIS A 417 1.40 1.43 -5.66
N GLU A 418 1.83 0.21 -5.32
CA GLU A 418 1.47 -0.40 -4.05
C GLU A 418 2.19 0.31 -2.89
N ASN A 419 3.51 0.38 -2.97
CA ASN A 419 4.28 1.37 -2.23
C ASN A 419 5.49 1.84 -3.03
N ALA A 420 6.24 2.79 -2.45
CA ALA A 420 7.60 3.07 -2.91
C ALA A 420 8.52 3.34 -1.74
N TRP A 421 9.79 3.01 -1.90
CA TRP A 421 10.80 3.18 -0.86
C TRP A 421 11.99 3.99 -1.34
N VAL A 422 12.22 5.14 -0.70
CA VAL A 422 13.41 5.96 -0.93
C VAL A 422 14.58 5.37 -0.16
N ALA A 423 15.64 5.03 -0.86
CA ALA A 423 16.84 4.44 -0.29
C ALA A 423 17.67 5.46 0.52
N GLY A 424 18.63 4.96 1.29
CA GLY A 424 19.48 5.79 2.17
C GLY A 424 20.47 6.70 1.44
N ASP A 425 20.63 6.58 0.12
CA ASP A 425 21.34 7.56 -0.72
C ASP A 425 20.48 8.79 -1.08
N GLU A 426 19.22 8.80 -0.64
CA GLU A 426 18.25 9.88 -0.82
C GLU A 426 17.90 10.19 -2.29
N VAL A 427 18.30 9.32 -3.24
CA VAL A 427 18.03 9.48 -4.67
C VAL A 427 17.40 8.25 -5.30
N THR A 428 17.74 7.05 -4.84
CA THR A 428 17.24 5.81 -5.42
C THR A 428 15.88 5.47 -4.84
N VAL A 429 14.89 5.22 -5.70
CA VAL A 429 13.53 4.83 -5.32
C VAL A 429 13.18 3.51 -5.99
N TYR A 430 12.71 2.54 -5.20
CA TYR A 430 12.11 1.30 -5.72
C TYR A 430 10.60 1.34 -5.51
N HIS A 431 9.88 0.62 -6.37
CA HIS A 431 8.43 0.65 -6.45
C HIS A 431 7.84 -0.76 -6.38
N GLY A 432 6.74 -0.91 -5.66
CA GLY A 432 5.73 -1.94 -5.93
C GLY A 432 4.87 -1.53 -7.13
N ASP A 433 4.48 -2.49 -7.95
CA ASP A 433 3.59 -2.27 -9.09
C ASP A 433 2.50 -3.34 -9.06
N ASP A 434 1.36 -3.05 -8.42
CA ASP A 434 0.29 -4.05 -8.28
C ASP A 434 -0.54 -4.13 -9.56
N GLY A 435 -0.40 -5.26 -10.26
CA GLY A 435 -1.26 -5.62 -11.37
C GLY A 435 -0.84 -6.95 -12.00
N GLY A 436 -1.42 -7.25 -13.16
CA GLY A 436 -0.97 -8.36 -14.00
C GLY A 436 -0.14 -7.85 -15.16
N ASN A 437 0.90 -8.59 -15.55
CA ASN A 437 1.82 -8.23 -16.64
C ASN A 437 2.54 -6.88 -16.39
N VAL A 438 2.90 -6.66 -15.13
CA VAL A 438 3.54 -5.45 -14.61
C VAL A 438 5.06 -5.52 -14.71
N MET A 439 5.75 -4.45 -14.29
CA MET A 439 7.20 -4.30 -14.45
C MET A 439 7.89 -3.89 -13.17
N LEU A 440 9.12 -4.36 -12.99
CA LEU A 440 9.97 -3.90 -11.91
C LEU A 440 10.53 -2.50 -12.24
N PHE A 441 10.10 -1.48 -11.52
CA PHE A 441 10.55 -0.10 -11.70
C PHE A 441 11.56 0.33 -10.64
N ARG A 442 12.45 1.24 -11.05
CA ARG A 442 13.33 2.00 -10.18
C ARG A 442 13.51 3.41 -10.72
N SER A 443 13.50 4.40 -9.84
CA SER A 443 13.80 5.79 -10.20
C SER A 443 15.09 6.25 -9.52
N VAL A 444 15.80 7.19 -10.14
CA VAL A 444 16.98 7.85 -9.56
C VAL A 444 16.79 9.35 -9.68
N ALA A 445 16.62 10.02 -8.53
CA ALA A 445 16.50 11.47 -8.46
C ALA A 445 17.81 12.16 -8.84
N ALA A 446 17.70 13.37 -9.40
CA ALA A 446 18.87 14.16 -9.82
C ALA A 446 19.63 14.75 -8.62
N GLU A 447 18.94 15.00 -7.50
CA GLU A 447 19.51 15.56 -6.28
C GLU A 447 18.97 14.82 -5.05
N ALA A 448 19.86 14.55 -4.09
CA ALA A 448 19.53 13.92 -2.83
C ALA A 448 18.50 14.77 -2.06
N GLY A 449 17.40 14.16 -1.63
CA GLY A 449 16.35 14.87 -0.90
C GLY A 449 15.35 15.61 -1.78
N ASP A 450 15.47 15.54 -3.11
CA ASP A 450 14.56 16.18 -4.05
C ASP A 450 14.12 15.23 -5.17
N LEU A 451 12.90 14.72 -5.04
CA LEU A 451 12.29 13.79 -6.00
C LEU A 451 11.67 14.51 -7.22
N SER A 452 11.79 15.83 -7.34
CA SER A 452 11.12 16.60 -8.40
C SER A 452 11.73 16.46 -9.79
N THR A 453 12.92 15.88 -9.89
CA THR A 453 13.58 15.56 -11.16
C THR A 453 14.20 14.18 -11.01
N ALA A 454 13.82 13.24 -11.87
CA ALA A 454 14.30 11.87 -11.79
C ALA A 454 14.45 11.22 -13.16
N THR A 455 15.27 10.18 -13.18
CA THR A 455 15.37 9.25 -14.30
C THR A 455 14.67 7.95 -13.94
N LEU A 456 13.70 7.55 -14.76
CA LEU A 456 12.93 6.31 -14.57
C LEU A 456 13.60 5.15 -15.31
N TYR A 457 13.69 4.00 -14.66
CA TYR A 457 14.22 2.76 -15.19
C TYR A 457 13.21 1.63 -15.04
N ALA A 458 13.23 0.68 -15.98
CA ALA A 458 12.51 -0.59 -15.87
C ALA A 458 13.47 -1.78 -16.02
N GLY A 459 13.19 -2.85 -15.29
CA GLY A 459 13.97 -4.08 -15.34
C GLY A 459 13.64 -4.93 -16.57
N ARG A 460 14.67 -5.34 -17.30
CA ARG A 460 14.63 -6.56 -18.12
C ARG A 460 15.22 -7.69 -17.30
N VAL A 461 14.52 -8.82 -17.25
CA VAL A 461 14.99 -9.96 -16.47
C VAL A 461 15.37 -11.17 -17.31
N THR A 462 16.21 -12.01 -16.74
CA THR A 462 16.47 -13.36 -17.23
C THR A 462 16.33 -14.32 -16.06
N GLN A 463 15.40 -15.27 -16.17
CA GLN A 463 15.30 -16.32 -15.17
C GLN A 463 16.50 -17.26 -15.22
N MET A 464 17.00 -17.57 -14.03
CA MET A 464 18.11 -18.47 -13.79
C MET A 464 17.74 -19.44 -12.68
N GLY A 465 18.55 -20.49 -12.47
CA GLY A 465 18.42 -21.36 -11.29
C GLY A 465 17.26 -22.37 -11.31
N GLY A 466 16.46 -22.46 -12.37
CA GLY A 466 15.33 -23.40 -12.45
C GLY A 466 14.03 -22.78 -11.95
N THR A 467 13.22 -23.53 -11.19
CA THR A 467 11.93 -23.09 -10.61
C THR A 467 11.93 -23.26 -9.08
N GLY A 468 10.79 -23.03 -8.41
CA GLY A 468 10.65 -23.25 -6.97
C GLY A 468 11.58 -22.37 -6.13
N ALA A 469 12.32 -22.93 -5.18
CA ALA A 469 13.23 -22.15 -4.32
C ALA A 469 14.59 -21.83 -4.96
N GLU A 470 14.91 -22.46 -6.09
CA GLU A 470 16.23 -22.32 -6.74
C GLU A 470 16.27 -21.21 -7.79
N HIS A 471 15.09 -20.75 -8.25
CA HIS A 471 15.01 -19.71 -9.26
C HIS A 471 15.50 -18.37 -8.74
N TYR A 472 15.99 -17.55 -9.65
CA TYR A 472 16.29 -16.14 -9.40
C TYR A 472 16.23 -15.37 -10.71
N PHE A 473 16.05 -14.06 -10.62
CA PHE A 473 16.00 -13.18 -11.77
C PHE A 473 17.28 -12.34 -11.83
N GLN A 474 18.07 -12.49 -12.90
CA GLN A 474 19.12 -11.53 -13.21
C GLN A 474 18.48 -10.28 -13.83
N ILE A 475 18.90 -9.10 -13.38
CA ILE A 475 18.27 -7.83 -13.75
C ILE A 475 19.24 -6.98 -14.56
N GLU A 476 18.78 -6.49 -15.70
CA GLU A 476 19.37 -5.40 -16.45
C GLU A 476 18.42 -4.19 -16.46
N TRP A 477 18.92 -3.02 -16.08
CA TRP A 477 18.13 -1.81 -16.01
C TRP A 477 18.14 -1.05 -17.33
N ILE A 478 16.95 -0.82 -17.89
CA ILE A 478 16.74 -0.02 -19.09
C ILE A 478 16.31 1.37 -18.66
N GLU A 479 17.06 2.40 -19.07
CA GLU A 479 16.67 3.80 -18.89
C GLU A 479 15.47 4.11 -19.79
N LEU A 480 14.39 4.63 -19.21
CA LEU A 480 13.19 5.04 -19.95
C LEU A 480 13.23 6.52 -20.31
N GLY A 481 13.69 7.36 -19.38
CA GLY A 481 13.85 8.80 -19.61
C GLY A 481 14.06 9.60 -18.33
N THR A 482 14.44 10.87 -18.50
CA THR A 482 14.61 11.86 -17.41
C THR A 482 13.67 13.03 -17.63
N ALA A 483 12.95 13.46 -16.59
CA ALA A 483 12.06 14.62 -16.63
C ALA A 483 11.90 15.26 -15.25
N THR A 484 11.24 16.42 -15.24
CA THR A 484 10.84 17.11 -14.02
C THR A 484 9.34 16.93 -13.77
N ASP A 485 8.93 17.00 -12.50
CA ASP A 485 7.51 16.99 -12.10
C ASP A 485 6.73 18.07 -12.87
N ALA A 486 7.30 19.27 -12.99
CA ALA A 486 6.67 20.42 -13.63
C ALA A 486 6.45 20.23 -15.13
N ASP A 487 7.40 19.62 -15.84
CA ASP A 487 7.28 19.37 -17.28
C ASP A 487 6.20 18.33 -17.58
N ILE A 488 6.12 17.27 -16.76
CA ILE A 488 5.10 16.22 -16.90
C ILE A 488 3.73 16.77 -16.52
N GLU A 489 3.63 17.53 -15.42
CA GLU A 489 2.39 18.20 -15.04
C GLU A 489 1.88 19.12 -16.15
N ALA A 490 2.75 19.94 -16.74
CA ALA A 490 2.38 20.80 -17.87
C ALA A 490 1.82 19.99 -19.05
N ALA A 491 2.43 18.84 -19.37
CA ALA A 491 1.93 17.94 -20.40
C ALA A 491 0.56 17.33 -20.06
N ILE A 492 0.30 17.00 -18.78
CA ILE A 492 -1.01 16.53 -18.31
C ILE A 492 -2.06 17.64 -18.50
N ARG A 493 -1.74 18.89 -18.15
CA ARG A 493 -2.66 20.03 -18.29
C ARG A 493 -3.04 20.32 -19.74
N GLU A 494 -2.19 19.98 -20.72
CA GLU A 494 -2.53 20.06 -22.15
C GLU A 494 -3.63 19.06 -22.56
N LEU A 495 -3.91 18.07 -21.73
CA LEU A 495 -4.89 16.99 -21.96
C LEU A 495 -6.20 17.17 -21.15
N ASP A 496 -6.32 18.26 -20.38
CA ASP A 496 -7.54 18.62 -19.66
C ASP A 496 -8.70 18.92 -20.63
N ARG A 497 -9.94 18.68 -20.18
CA ARG A 497 -11.16 18.82 -20.99
C ARG A 497 -11.95 20.10 -20.73
#